data_AF-A0A1W9SZL2-F1
#
_entry.id   AF-A0A1W9SZL2-F1
#
_cell.length_a   1.000
_cell.length_b   1.000
_cell.length_c   1.000
_cell.angle_alpha   90.00
_cell.angle_beta   90.00
_cell.angle_gamma   90.00
#
_symmetry.space_group_name_H-M   'P 1'
#
loop_
_entity.id
_entity.type
_entity.pdbx_description
1 polymer ?
#
loop_
_entity_poly.entity_id
_entity_poly.type
_entity_poly.pdbx_seq_one_letter_code
_entity_poly.pdbx_strand_id
1 'polypeptide(L)'
;MELVDTYRRHLNYLRVSVTDRCNLQCIYCIPQGKIKNLPHAEVLRYEEILRIVRIGVHLGISKVRITGGEPLVRKGIYGFLGKLNSIKGLKDVSLTTNGVLLKNNLDKIKTAGIKRLNISLDTLNPAKFKRITRHAHFSDVWDGIMKAHEMGFAPIKLNIVILRGINDNEILDLARLSLDYPFHVRFIEYMPIGDAGIIDGQTILTPEIKNRLHQLGELTVVQNKVTDGPALRFKFPDAPGEVGFISAISHHFCHTCNRLRLTASGQLRPCLLADTQFDLKEPLRQGYLDRDLAEIFFKAAGFKQREHHLAGNRPSKVAGQMSAIGG
;
A
#
# COMPACT_ATOMS: atom_id res chain seq x y z
N MET A 1 -18.33 18.51 6.47
CA MET A 1 -18.13 18.52 5.01
C MET A 1 -17.60 17.15 4.62
N GLU A 2 -18.08 16.57 3.52
CA GLU A 2 -17.63 15.25 3.07
C GLU A 2 -16.76 15.36 1.82
N LEU A 3 -15.64 14.64 1.80
CA LEU A 3 -14.74 14.61 0.66
C LEU A 3 -15.27 13.64 -0.40
N VAL A 4 -16.10 14.16 -1.29
CA VAL A 4 -16.72 13.42 -2.39
C VAL A 4 -16.18 13.93 -3.72
N ASP A 5 -15.88 13.02 -4.64
CA ASP A 5 -15.43 13.41 -5.99
C ASP A 5 -16.56 13.58 -7.01
N THR A 6 -16.19 13.91 -8.24
CA THR A 6 -17.11 14.11 -9.38
C THR A 6 -17.90 12.87 -9.78
N TYR A 7 -17.53 11.68 -9.29
CA TYR A 7 -18.20 10.41 -9.56
C TYR A 7 -18.94 9.87 -8.33
N ARG A 8 -19.17 10.72 -7.32
CA ARG A 8 -19.86 10.37 -6.06
C ARG A 8 -19.17 9.29 -5.22
N ARG A 9 -17.83 9.18 -5.34
CA ARG A 9 -17.03 8.31 -4.47
C ARG A 9 -16.63 9.09 -3.21
N HIS A 10 -16.94 8.54 -2.03
CA HIS A 10 -16.51 9.12 -0.75
C HIS A 10 -15.03 8.76 -0.48
N LEU A 11 -14.16 9.77 -0.42
CA LEU A 11 -12.72 9.61 -0.25
C LEU A 11 -12.34 9.54 1.23
N ASN A 12 -12.64 8.41 1.86
CA ASN A 12 -12.46 8.21 3.30
C ASN A 12 -11.13 7.53 3.71
N TYR A 13 -10.24 7.26 2.75
CA TYR A 13 -9.00 6.53 2.98
C TYR A 13 -7.77 7.31 2.48
N LEU A 14 -6.92 7.74 3.42
CA LEU A 14 -5.65 8.39 3.10
C LEU A 14 -4.47 7.41 3.25
N ARG A 15 -3.63 7.31 2.21
CA ARG A 15 -2.34 6.64 2.31
C ARG A 15 -1.24 7.68 2.47
N VAL A 16 -0.38 7.52 3.47
CA VAL A 16 0.65 8.49 3.81
C VAL A 16 2.02 7.86 3.68
N SER A 17 2.79 8.34 2.71
CA SER A 17 4.21 8.03 2.57
C SER A 17 5.01 8.90 3.52
N VAL A 18 5.62 8.30 4.55
CA VAL A 18 6.41 9.04 5.54
C VAL A 18 7.85 9.22 5.09
N THR A 19 8.34 8.46 4.12
CA THR A 19 9.71 8.60 3.63
C THR A 19 9.78 8.01 2.24
N ASP A 20 10.75 8.44 1.45
CA ASP A 20 11.11 7.87 0.15
C ASP A 20 12.26 6.85 0.25
N ARG A 21 12.89 6.74 1.42
CA ARG A 21 13.99 5.79 1.68
C ARG A 21 13.45 4.38 1.89
N CYS A 22 14.21 3.39 1.43
CA CYS A 22 13.93 1.98 1.63
C CYS A 22 15.24 1.22 1.88
N ASN A 23 15.18 0.19 2.71
CA ASN A 23 16.28 -0.76 2.94
C ASN A 23 16.29 -1.95 1.96
N LEU A 24 15.40 -1.94 0.96
CA LEU A 24 15.36 -2.88 -0.16
C LEU A 24 15.36 -2.12 -1.50
N GLN A 25 15.66 -2.83 -2.59
CA GLN A 25 15.74 -2.27 -3.94
C GLN A 25 14.97 -3.14 -4.94
N CYS A 26 13.69 -3.39 -4.64
CA CYS A 26 12.88 -4.35 -5.40
C CYS A 26 12.83 -4.01 -6.90
N ILE A 27 13.01 -5.00 -7.76
CA ILE A 27 13.16 -4.83 -9.22
C ILE A 27 11.97 -4.11 -9.88
N TYR A 28 10.75 -4.28 -9.34
CA TYR A 28 9.54 -3.63 -9.85
C TYR A 28 9.24 -2.27 -9.21
N CYS A 29 9.95 -1.92 -8.12
CA CYS A 29 9.74 -0.69 -7.36
C CYS A 29 10.84 0.34 -7.65
N ILE A 30 12.09 -0.14 -7.74
CA ILE A 30 13.32 0.62 -8.00
C ILE A 30 14.09 -0.11 -9.12
N PRO A 31 13.64 -0.01 -10.39
CA PRO A 31 14.19 -0.80 -11.49
C PRO A 31 15.70 -0.62 -11.69
N GLN A 32 16.18 0.61 -11.59
CA GLN A 32 17.60 0.96 -11.75
C GLN A 32 18.47 0.64 -10.52
N GLY A 33 17.89 0.11 -9.44
CA GLY A 33 18.61 -0.20 -8.19
C GLY A 33 19.13 1.01 -7.42
N LYS A 34 18.84 2.24 -7.86
CA LYS A 34 19.25 3.47 -7.18
C LYS A 34 18.04 4.27 -6.75
N ILE A 35 17.96 4.56 -5.44
CA ILE A 35 16.96 5.46 -4.87
C ILE A 35 17.56 6.87 -4.87
N LYS A 36 16.98 7.79 -5.64
CA LYS A 36 17.35 9.20 -5.54
C LYS A 36 16.58 9.81 -4.37
N ASN A 37 17.20 9.77 -3.20
CA ASN A 37 16.55 10.24 -1.97
C ASN A 37 16.34 11.76 -1.99
N LEU A 38 15.19 12.18 -1.48
CA LEU A 38 14.85 13.55 -1.17
C LEU A 38 15.78 14.07 -0.05
N PRO A 39 16.24 15.33 -0.17
CA PRO A 39 16.85 16.04 0.96
C PRO A 39 15.91 16.02 2.17
N HIS A 40 16.47 15.99 3.38
CA HIS A 40 15.65 15.91 4.60
C HIS A 40 14.67 17.08 4.74
N ALA A 41 15.05 18.28 4.28
CA ALA A 41 14.18 19.46 4.26
C ALA A 41 12.96 19.32 3.33
N GLU A 42 13.07 18.48 2.30
CA GLU A 42 12.01 18.25 1.32
C GLU A 42 10.97 17.24 1.77
N VAL A 43 11.28 16.43 2.80
CA VAL A 43 10.36 15.44 3.38
C VAL A 43 9.48 16.12 4.43
N LEU A 44 8.17 15.83 4.40
CA LEU A 44 7.24 16.32 5.42
C LEU A 44 7.65 15.85 6.82
N ARG A 45 7.68 16.79 7.77
CA ARG A 45 7.84 16.54 9.21
C ARG A 45 6.60 15.82 9.75
N TYR A 46 6.76 15.14 10.87
CA TYR A 46 5.65 14.40 11.48
C TYR A 46 4.52 15.32 11.94
N GLU A 47 4.85 16.51 12.41
CA GLU A 47 3.89 17.54 12.83
C GLU A 47 3.06 18.02 11.63
N GLU A 48 3.70 18.22 10.47
CA GLU A 48 3.05 18.58 9.21
C GLU A 48 2.08 17.46 8.77
N ILE A 49 2.54 16.20 8.80
CA ILE A 49 1.69 15.04 8.48
C ILE A 49 0.50 14.93 9.43
N LEU A 50 0.70 15.09 10.75
CA LEU A 50 -0.38 15.03 11.73
C LEU A 50 -1.42 16.13 11.49
N ARG A 51 -0.99 17.35 11.14
CA ARG A 51 -1.90 18.45 10.78
C ARG A 51 -2.72 18.11 9.53
N ILE A 52 -2.07 17.63 8.46
CA ILE A 52 -2.74 17.23 7.22
C ILE A 52 -3.76 16.11 7.47
N VAL A 53 -3.40 15.10 8.28
CA VAL A 53 -4.33 14.01 8.63
C VAL A 53 -5.52 14.54 9.42
N ARG A 54 -5.32 15.45 10.39
CA ARG A 54 -6.43 16.05 11.15
C ARG A 54 -7.40 16.78 10.22
N ILE A 55 -6.90 17.56 9.27
CA ILE A 55 -7.73 18.25 8.27
C ILE A 55 -8.53 17.20 7.48
N GLY A 56 -7.85 16.18 6.95
CA GLY A 56 -8.50 15.10 6.21
C GLY A 56 -9.59 14.38 7.03
N VAL A 57 -9.37 14.16 8.32
CA VAL A 57 -10.36 13.55 9.23
C VAL A 57 -11.62 14.42 9.37
N HIS A 58 -11.47 15.75 9.46
CA HIS A 58 -12.61 16.68 9.47
C HIS A 58 -13.40 16.67 8.14
N LEU A 59 -12.76 16.21 7.05
CA LEU A 59 -13.38 16.03 5.74
C LEU A 59 -13.95 14.62 5.50
N GLY A 60 -13.91 13.74 6.51
CA GLY A 60 -14.48 12.40 6.44
C GLY A 60 -13.47 11.26 6.21
N ILE A 61 -12.15 11.55 6.18
CA ILE A 61 -11.14 10.49 6.21
C ILE A 61 -11.23 9.76 7.55
N SER A 62 -11.44 8.45 7.50
CA SER A 62 -11.56 7.60 8.70
C SER A 62 -10.53 6.50 8.76
N LYS A 63 -9.77 6.28 7.67
CA LYS A 63 -8.71 5.28 7.60
C LYS A 63 -7.40 5.91 7.13
N VAL A 64 -6.31 5.60 7.81
CA VAL A 64 -4.95 5.98 7.39
C VAL A 64 -4.08 4.74 7.25
N ARG A 65 -3.34 4.65 6.13
CA ARG A 65 -2.28 3.65 5.94
C ARG A 65 -0.94 4.36 5.87
N ILE A 66 -0.06 4.01 6.80
CA ILE A 66 1.33 4.44 6.80
C ILE A 66 2.14 3.54 5.89
N THR A 67 2.93 4.15 5.03
CA THR A 67 3.84 3.53 4.06
C THR A 67 5.09 4.40 3.93
N GLY A 68 5.98 4.09 3.01
CA GLY A 68 7.02 5.00 2.52
C GLY A 68 7.52 4.54 1.16
N GLY A 69 8.84 4.59 1.01
CA GLY A 69 9.61 3.36 0.82
C GLY A 69 9.36 2.42 2.01
N GLU A 70 10.31 2.33 2.96
CA GLU A 70 10.13 1.55 4.19
C GLU A 70 9.87 2.47 5.40
N PRO A 71 8.66 2.52 5.98
CA PRO A 71 8.39 3.41 7.10
C PRO A 71 9.23 3.13 8.34
N LEU A 72 9.62 1.87 8.60
CA LEU A 72 10.40 1.49 9.78
C LEU A 72 11.85 1.99 9.74
N VAL A 73 12.35 2.47 8.59
CA VAL A 73 13.67 3.12 8.54
C VAL A 73 13.64 4.58 8.99
N ARG A 74 12.45 5.21 9.10
CA ARG A 74 12.35 6.62 9.48
C ARG A 74 12.44 6.77 11.00
N LYS A 75 13.49 7.45 11.48
CA LYS A 75 13.69 7.73 12.91
C LYS A 75 12.48 8.47 13.50
N GLY A 76 12.02 8.03 14.67
CA GLY A 76 10.87 8.62 15.38
C GLY A 76 9.50 8.07 14.98
N ILE A 77 9.43 7.10 14.07
CA ILE A 77 8.17 6.56 13.54
C ILE A 77 7.21 6.07 14.61
N TYR A 78 7.68 5.38 15.65
CA TYR A 78 6.81 4.81 16.69
C TYR A 78 6.07 5.88 17.49
N GLY A 79 6.76 6.96 17.86
CA GLY A 79 6.14 8.10 18.54
C GLY A 79 5.12 8.81 17.64
N PHE A 80 5.42 8.94 16.35
CA PHE A 80 4.45 9.44 15.37
C PHE A 80 3.21 8.54 15.24
N LEU A 81 3.39 7.22 15.16
CA LEU A 81 2.28 6.26 15.07
C LEU A 81 1.34 6.37 16.28
N GLY A 82 1.90 6.51 17.49
CA GLY A 82 1.09 6.73 18.70
C GLY A 82 0.27 8.02 18.63
N LYS A 83 0.90 9.14 18.23
CA LYS A 83 0.20 10.42 18.03
C LYS A 83 -0.88 10.33 16.94
N LEU A 84 -0.59 9.64 15.84
CA LEU A 84 -1.54 9.43 14.74
C LEU A 84 -2.76 8.63 15.20
N ASN A 85 -2.53 7.54 15.93
CA ASN A 85 -3.58 6.67 16.44
C ASN A 85 -4.47 7.37 17.50
N SER A 86 -3.97 8.43 18.14
CA SER A 86 -4.73 9.24 19.11
C SER A 86 -5.63 10.30 18.46
N ILE A 87 -5.61 10.48 17.13
CA ILE A 87 -6.45 11.47 16.44
C ILE A 87 -7.92 11.04 16.54
N LYS A 88 -8.74 11.84 17.24
CA LYS A 88 -10.19 11.65 17.32
C LYS A 88 -10.82 11.65 15.92
N GLY A 89 -11.71 10.70 15.67
CA GLY A 89 -12.38 10.50 14.37
C GLY A 89 -11.67 9.51 13.43
N LEU A 90 -10.38 9.22 13.68
CA LEU A 90 -9.66 8.19 12.93
C LEU A 90 -10.04 6.80 13.48
N LYS A 91 -10.73 6.00 12.67
CA LYS A 91 -11.25 4.68 13.08
C LYS A 91 -10.20 3.59 12.96
N ASP A 92 -9.18 3.82 12.14
CA ASP A 92 -8.31 2.75 11.69
C ASP A 92 -6.97 3.28 11.15
N VAL A 93 -5.88 2.79 11.76
CA VAL A 93 -4.51 3.01 11.33
C VAL A 93 -3.86 1.66 11.02
N SER A 94 -3.23 1.57 9.84
CA SER A 94 -2.51 0.38 9.41
C SER A 94 -1.11 0.72 8.93
N LEU A 95 -0.18 -0.21 9.09
CA LEU A 95 1.20 -0.08 8.64
C LEU A 95 1.44 -0.99 7.43
N THR A 96 2.11 -0.47 6.40
CA THR A 96 2.67 -1.24 5.30
C THR A 96 4.18 -1.25 5.40
N THR A 97 4.79 -2.44 5.42
CA THR A 97 6.24 -2.63 5.58
C THR A 97 6.71 -3.81 4.73
N ASN A 98 7.98 -3.83 4.36
CA ASN A 98 8.64 -5.00 3.78
C ASN A 98 9.00 -6.08 4.81
N GLY A 99 8.84 -5.80 6.11
CA GLY A 99 8.98 -6.78 7.18
C GLY A 99 10.39 -6.98 7.73
N VAL A 100 11.44 -6.47 7.07
CA VAL A 100 12.84 -6.74 7.48
C VAL A 100 13.12 -6.26 8.90
N LEU A 101 12.57 -5.10 9.28
CA LEU A 101 12.75 -4.51 10.61
C LEU A 101 11.62 -4.90 11.58
N LEU A 102 10.69 -5.77 11.18
CA LEU A 102 9.47 -6.00 11.93
C LEU A 102 9.74 -6.68 13.27
N LYS A 103 10.43 -7.83 13.27
CA LYS A 103 10.70 -8.66 14.46
C LYS A 103 11.19 -7.84 15.65
N ASN A 104 12.21 -7.00 15.43
CA ASN A 104 12.87 -6.21 16.48
C ASN A 104 12.08 -4.97 16.94
N ASN A 105 10.93 -4.68 16.32
CA ASN A 105 10.17 -3.46 16.58
C ASN A 105 8.67 -3.71 16.85
N LEU A 106 8.21 -4.97 16.89
CA LEU A 106 6.81 -5.31 17.11
C LEU A 106 6.24 -4.74 18.42
N ASP A 107 7.00 -4.77 19.53
CA ASP A 107 6.54 -4.21 20.81
C ASP A 107 6.28 -2.70 20.71
N LYS A 108 7.15 -1.97 20.02
CA LYS A 108 6.99 -0.53 19.79
C LYS A 108 5.79 -0.23 18.90
N ILE A 109 5.56 -1.06 17.88
CA ILE A 109 4.42 -0.95 16.96
C ILE A 109 3.11 -1.22 17.72
N LYS A 110 3.08 -2.26 18.57
CA LYS A 110 1.92 -2.63 19.40
C LYS A 110 1.62 -1.54 20.43
N THR A 111 2.65 -1.02 21.10
CA THR A 111 2.54 0.09 22.06
C THR A 111 2.01 1.37 21.40
N ALA A 112 2.37 1.63 20.14
CA ALA A 112 1.81 2.72 19.36
C ALA A 112 0.33 2.52 18.97
N GLY A 113 -0.27 1.38 19.32
CA GLY A 113 -1.67 1.06 19.10
C GLY A 113 -2.00 0.52 17.70
N ILE A 114 -0.98 0.19 16.90
CA ILE A 114 -1.17 -0.42 15.58
C ILE A 114 -1.53 -1.88 15.75
N LYS A 115 -2.64 -2.30 15.14
CA LYS A 115 -3.14 -3.68 15.20
C LYS A 115 -3.00 -4.44 13.89
N ARG A 116 -2.98 -3.72 12.76
CA ARG A 116 -3.12 -4.30 11.41
C ARG A 116 -1.86 -4.06 10.58
N LEU A 117 -1.29 -5.13 10.07
CA LEU A 117 -0.05 -5.12 9.30
C LEU A 117 -0.33 -5.53 7.86
N ASN A 118 0.30 -4.82 6.93
CA ASN A 118 0.35 -5.17 5.51
C ASN A 118 1.82 -5.39 5.19
N ILE A 119 2.21 -6.64 4.97
CA ILE A 119 3.60 -7.03 4.78
C ILE A 119 3.78 -7.40 3.31
N SER A 120 4.78 -6.84 2.65
CA SER A 120 5.15 -7.23 1.29
C SER A 120 6.02 -8.48 1.35
N LEU A 121 5.57 -9.59 0.77
CA LEU A 121 6.28 -10.87 0.73
C LEU A 121 6.03 -11.55 -0.62
N ASP A 122 6.89 -11.30 -1.60
CA ASP A 122 6.62 -11.74 -2.97
C ASP A 122 6.95 -13.23 -3.24
N THR A 123 7.56 -13.96 -2.29
CA THR A 123 8.03 -15.34 -2.50
C THR A 123 8.34 -16.00 -1.16
N LEU A 124 8.25 -17.34 -1.11
CA LEU A 124 8.65 -18.18 0.02
C LEU A 124 10.07 -18.76 -0.16
N ASN A 125 10.71 -18.49 -1.29
CA ASN A 125 12.04 -18.95 -1.61
C ASN A 125 13.09 -17.86 -1.33
N PRO A 126 14.10 -18.10 -0.47
CA PRO A 126 15.13 -17.10 -0.13
C PRO A 126 15.94 -16.59 -1.34
N ALA A 127 16.23 -17.45 -2.32
CA ALA A 127 17.01 -17.06 -3.51
C ALA A 127 16.19 -16.14 -4.43
N LYS A 128 14.90 -16.45 -4.62
CA LYS A 128 13.98 -15.56 -5.35
C LYS A 128 13.74 -14.26 -4.59
N PHE A 129 13.67 -14.31 -3.26
CA PHE A 129 13.55 -13.09 -2.44
C PHE A 129 14.74 -12.16 -2.70
N LYS A 130 15.96 -12.71 -2.69
CA LYS A 130 17.18 -11.97 -3.03
C LYS A 130 17.14 -11.43 -4.47
N ARG A 131 16.65 -12.22 -5.44
CA ARG A 131 16.50 -11.78 -6.83
C ARG A 131 15.51 -10.62 -6.97
N ILE A 132 14.36 -10.69 -6.29
CA ILE A 132 13.31 -9.67 -6.35
C ILE A 132 13.75 -8.40 -5.62
N THR A 133 14.25 -8.52 -4.39
CA THR A 133 14.50 -7.38 -3.50
C THR A 133 15.92 -6.82 -3.58
N ARG A 134 16.84 -7.56 -4.22
CA ARG A 134 18.31 -7.38 -4.24
C ARG A 134 19.02 -7.58 -2.90
N HIS A 135 18.32 -8.04 -1.85
CA HIS A 135 18.90 -8.30 -0.53
C HIS A 135 18.43 -9.64 0.04
N ALA A 136 19.27 -10.29 0.86
CA ALA A 136 19.01 -11.62 1.40
C ALA A 136 18.40 -11.55 2.82
N HIS A 137 17.21 -10.97 2.95
CA HIS A 137 16.52 -10.77 4.24
C HIS A 137 15.26 -11.63 4.42
N PHE A 138 15.12 -12.73 3.67
CA PHE A 138 13.91 -13.57 3.74
C PHE A 138 13.62 -14.05 5.16
N SER A 139 14.63 -14.59 5.86
CA SER A 139 14.46 -15.09 7.23
C SER A 139 14.03 -13.99 8.20
N ASP A 140 14.59 -12.78 8.09
CA ASP A 140 14.21 -11.64 8.93
C ASP A 140 12.72 -11.28 8.76
N VAL A 141 12.24 -11.30 7.51
CA VAL A 141 10.84 -11.02 7.16
C VAL A 141 9.92 -12.13 7.68
N TRP A 142 10.27 -13.39 7.41
CA TRP A 142 9.46 -14.54 7.80
C TRP A 142 9.34 -14.65 9.33
N ASP A 143 10.46 -14.54 10.05
CA ASP A 143 10.48 -14.50 11.51
C ASP A 143 9.64 -13.33 12.04
N GLY A 144 9.70 -12.17 11.38
CA GLY A 144 8.89 -11.01 11.74
C GLY A 144 7.39 -11.25 11.57
N ILE A 145 6.97 -11.93 10.48
CA ILE A 145 5.57 -12.30 10.23
C ILE A 145 5.08 -13.27 11.31
N MET A 146 5.84 -14.33 11.57
CA MET A 146 5.48 -15.34 12.57
C MET A 146 5.42 -14.74 13.96
N LYS A 147 6.38 -13.89 14.33
CA LYS A 147 6.35 -13.21 15.63
C LYS A 147 5.16 -12.25 15.76
N ALA A 148 4.81 -11.54 14.69
CA ALA A 148 3.62 -10.69 14.69
C ALA A 148 2.34 -11.52 14.88
N HIS A 149 2.27 -12.69 14.26
CA HIS A 149 1.15 -13.60 14.44
C HIS A 149 1.02 -14.07 15.89
N GLU A 150 2.12 -14.55 16.49
CA GLU A 150 2.17 -14.96 17.92
C GLU A 150 1.75 -13.83 18.87
N MET A 151 2.12 -12.58 18.57
CA MET A 151 1.79 -11.41 19.37
C MET A 151 0.34 -10.93 19.21
N GLY A 152 -0.45 -11.60 18.37
CA GLY A 152 -1.87 -11.32 18.14
C GLY A 152 -2.15 -10.13 17.22
N PHE A 153 -1.21 -9.76 16.34
CA PHE A 153 -1.51 -8.78 15.30
C PHE A 153 -2.54 -9.37 14.33
N ALA A 154 -3.62 -8.63 14.07
CA ALA A 154 -4.69 -9.10 13.21
C ALA A 154 -5.48 -7.95 12.58
N PRO A 155 -5.86 -8.07 11.29
CA PRO A 155 -5.35 -9.04 10.33
C PRO A 155 -3.91 -8.75 9.91
N ILE A 156 -3.14 -9.81 9.63
CA ILE A 156 -1.87 -9.75 8.89
C ILE A 156 -2.18 -10.00 7.41
N LYS A 157 -1.82 -9.03 6.57
CA LYS A 157 -2.05 -9.09 5.12
C LYS A 157 -0.72 -9.27 4.42
N LEU A 158 -0.54 -10.38 3.73
CA LEU A 158 0.62 -10.63 2.88
C LEU A 158 0.28 -10.13 1.48
N ASN A 159 1.03 -9.15 0.96
CA ASN A 159 0.82 -8.59 -0.36
C ASN A 159 1.93 -9.08 -1.27
N ILE A 160 1.53 -9.70 -2.39
CA ILE A 160 2.40 -10.41 -3.32
C ILE A 160 2.17 -9.84 -4.71
N VAL A 161 3.20 -9.25 -5.31
CA VAL A 161 3.21 -8.93 -6.73
C VAL A 161 3.66 -10.16 -7.50
N ILE A 162 2.79 -10.70 -8.36
CA ILE A 162 3.13 -11.87 -9.17
C ILE A 162 3.80 -11.42 -10.48
N LEU A 163 4.97 -12.00 -10.73
CA LEU A 163 5.86 -11.73 -11.85
C LEU A 163 6.12 -13.07 -12.56
N ARG A 164 5.70 -13.17 -13.83
CA ARG A 164 5.89 -14.38 -14.64
C ARG A 164 7.37 -14.70 -14.80
N GLY A 165 7.73 -15.97 -14.68
CA GLY A 165 9.11 -16.45 -14.77
C GLY A 165 9.99 -16.11 -13.56
N ILE A 166 9.40 -15.54 -12.50
CA ILE A 166 10.12 -15.19 -11.27
C ILE A 166 9.52 -15.92 -10.07
N ASN A 167 8.27 -15.64 -9.73
CA ASN A 167 7.59 -16.19 -8.55
C ASN A 167 6.23 -16.84 -8.87
N ASP A 168 5.82 -16.90 -10.13
CA ASP A 168 4.49 -17.39 -10.50
C ASP A 168 4.30 -18.90 -10.29
N ASN A 169 5.39 -19.65 -10.20
CA ASN A 169 5.34 -21.05 -9.80
C ASN A 169 5.06 -21.25 -8.30
N GLU A 170 5.05 -20.20 -7.48
CA GLU A 170 4.72 -20.26 -6.04
C GLU A 170 3.28 -19.84 -5.73
N ILE A 171 2.42 -19.59 -6.74
CA ILE A 171 1.04 -19.12 -6.52
C ILE A 171 0.28 -20.05 -5.56
N LEU A 172 0.41 -21.37 -5.71
CA LEU A 172 -0.27 -22.34 -4.85
C LEU A 172 0.31 -22.32 -3.43
N ASP A 173 1.64 -22.32 -3.30
CA ASP A 173 2.32 -22.34 -1.99
C ASP A 173 2.03 -21.07 -1.18
N LEU A 174 2.01 -19.92 -1.85
CA LEU A 174 1.62 -18.65 -1.24
C LEU A 174 0.16 -18.65 -0.79
N ALA A 175 -0.75 -19.25 -1.57
CA ALA A 175 -2.15 -19.37 -1.19
C ALA A 175 -2.39 -20.34 -0.03
N ARG A 176 -1.61 -21.42 0.07
CA ARG A 176 -1.66 -22.38 1.18
C ARG A 176 -1.43 -21.72 2.54
N LEU A 177 -0.69 -20.61 2.61
CA LEU A 177 -0.57 -19.83 3.84
C LEU A 177 -1.92 -19.38 4.43
N SER A 178 -2.95 -19.18 3.61
CA SER A 178 -4.29 -18.85 4.08
C SER A 178 -5.06 -20.06 4.64
N LEU A 179 -4.65 -21.28 4.28
CA LEU A 179 -5.16 -22.53 4.84
C LEU A 179 -4.51 -22.85 6.18
N ASP A 180 -3.23 -22.52 6.33
CA ASP A 180 -2.45 -22.84 7.54
C ASP A 180 -2.58 -21.75 8.61
N TYR A 181 -2.77 -20.49 8.22
CA TYR A 181 -2.77 -19.33 9.11
C TYR A 181 -3.94 -18.38 8.83
N PRO A 182 -4.35 -17.54 9.80
CA PRO A 182 -5.37 -16.50 9.60
C PRO A 182 -4.85 -15.31 8.76
N PHE A 183 -3.92 -15.56 7.84
CA PHE A 183 -3.34 -14.56 6.96
C PHE A 183 -4.28 -14.24 5.80
N HIS A 184 -4.29 -12.95 5.43
CA HIS A 184 -4.97 -12.49 4.24
C HIS A 184 -3.93 -12.36 3.12
N VAL A 185 -3.81 -13.41 2.31
CA VAL A 185 -2.88 -13.49 1.17
C VAL A 185 -3.46 -12.71 0.00
N ARG A 186 -2.72 -11.74 -0.54
CA ARG A 186 -3.21 -10.84 -1.59
C ARG A 186 -2.31 -10.86 -2.81
N PHE A 187 -2.83 -11.42 -3.88
CA PHE A 187 -2.19 -11.37 -5.19
C PHE A 187 -2.49 -10.04 -5.87
N ILE A 188 -1.43 -9.37 -6.32
CA ILE A 188 -1.48 -8.05 -6.94
C ILE A 188 -0.93 -8.18 -8.35
N GLU A 189 -1.72 -7.71 -9.32
CA GLU A 189 -1.25 -7.59 -10.70
C GLU A 189 -0.14 -6.53 -10.76
N TYR A 190 0.95 -6.87 -11.43
CA TYR A 190 2.05 -5.93 -11.66
C TYR A 190 1.54 -4.70 -12.44
N MET A 191 1.82 -3.51 -11.89
CA MET A 191 1.52 -2.21 -12.50
C MET A 191 2.82 -1.55 -12.97
N PRO A 192 2.99 -1.23 -14.26
CA PRO A 192 4.21 -0.63 -14.77
C PRO A 192 4.27 0.87 -14.43
N ILE A 193 4.78 1.20 -13.22
CA ILE A 193 4.99 2.58 -12.76
C ILE A 193 6.46 2.98 -12.96
N GLY A 194 6.70 4.17 -13.50
CA GLY A 194 8.03 4.72 -13.75
C GLY A 194 8.74 4.13 -14.97
N ASP A 195 10.05 4.36 -15.07
CA ASP A 195 10.94 3.72 -16.05
C ASP A 195 11.27 2.27 -15.65
N ALA A 196 10.24 1.49 -15.36
CA ALA A 196 10.36 0.05 -15.26
C ALA A 196 10.63 -0.51 -16.67
N GLY A 197 11.89 -0.40 -17.09
CA GLY A 197 12.41 -1.09 -18.25
C GLY A 197 12.26 -2.58 -18.01
N ILE A 198 11.46 -3.24 -18.86
CA ILE A 198 11.10 -4.66 -18.80
C ILE A 198 10.07 -4.89 -17.69
N ILE A 199 8.80 -5.18 -18.02
CA ILE A 199 8.30 -6.50 -18.37
C ILE A 199 7.12 -6.38 -19.37
N ASP A 200 7.38 -6.19 -20.66
CA ASP A 200 6.34 -6.33 -21.67
C ASP A 200 6.06 -7.84 -21.88
N GLY A 201 4.81 -8.26 -21.75
CA GLY A 201 4.39 -9.67 -21.94
C GLY A 201 4.56 -10.66 -20.76
N GLN A 202 5.07 -10.25 -19.59
CA GLN A 202 5.22 -11.15 -18.42
C GLN A 202 4.34 -10.77 -17.21
N THR A 203 3.22 -10.08 -17.45
CA THR A 203 2.18 -9.89 -16.43
C THR A 203 1.33 -11.16 -16.32
N ILE A 204 1.01 -11.56 -15.09
CA ILE A 204 -0.01 -12.56 -14.81
C ILE A 204 -1.24 -11.85 -14.30
N LEU A 205 -2.34 -12.06 -14.98
CA LEU A 205 -3.63 -11.44 -14.65
C LEU A 205 -4.40 -12.32 -13.68
N THR A 206 -5.32 -11.68 -12.96
CA THR A 206 -6.17 -12.31 -11.95
C THR A 206 -6.90 -13.57 -12.43
N PRO A 207 -7.45 -13.63 -13.66
CA PRO A 207 -8.08 -14.86 -14.15
C PRO A 207 -7.13 -16.06 -14.18
N GLU A 208 -5.87 -15.86 -14.58
CA GLU A 208 -4.86 -16.92 -14.59
C GLU A 208 -4.50 -17.37 -13.18
N ILE A 209 -4.34 -16.43 -12.23
CA ILE A 209 -4.09 -16.77 -10.82
C ILE A 209 -5.25 -17.58 -10.25
N LYS A 210 -6.49 -17.13 -10.45
CA LYS A 210 -7.70 -17.87 -10.02
C LYS A 210 -7.75 -19.27 -10.63
N ASN A 211 -7.50 -19.39 -11.94
CA ASN A 211 -7.48 -20.68 -12.63
C ASN A 211 -6.50 -21.67 -11.96
N ARG A 212 -5.29 -21.21 -11.63
CA ARG A 212 -4.31 -22.04 -10.91
C ARG A 212 -4.82 -22.44 -9.52
N LEU A 213 -5.46 -21.52 -8.79
CA LEU A 213 -5.92 -21.75 -7.42
C LEU A 213 -7.06 -22.78 -7.29
N HIS A 214 -7.80 -23.11 -8.36
CA HIS A 214 -8.79 -24.20 -8.31
C HIS A 214 -8.18 -25.55 -7.90
N GLN A 215 -6.87 -25.73 -8.08
CA GLN A 215 -6.15 -26.93 -7.60
C GLN A 215 -6.15 -27.07 -6.07
N LEU A 216 -6.39 -25.99 -5.31
CA LEU A 216 -6.48 -25.99 -3.86
C LEU A 216 -7.92 -26.10 -3.35
N GLY A 217 -8.92 -25.98 -4.24
CA GLY A 217 -10.34 -26.01 -3.91
C GLY A 217 -11.10 -24.81 -4.42
N GLU A 218 -12.42 -24.85 -4.22
CA GLU A 218 -13.32 -23.79 -4.66
C GLU A 218 -13.26 -22.56 -3.75
N LEU A 219 -13.24 -21.37 -4.36
CA LEU A 219 -13.14 -20.10 -3.65
C LEU A 219 -14.53 -19.49 -3.41
N THR A 220 -14.90 -19.30 -2.14
CA THR A 220 -16.14 -18.61 -1.76
C THR A 220 -15.92 -17.11 -1.62
N VAL A 221 -16.84 -16.28 -2.10
CA VAL A 221 -16.73 -14.82 -2.04
C VAL A 221 -16.91 -14.34 -0.60
N VAL A 222 -16.01 -13.44 -0.16
CA VAL A 222 -16.16 -12.70 1.10
C VAL A 222 -16.62 -11.28 0.78
N GLN A 223 -17.78 -10.89 1.29
CA GLN A 223 -18.34 -9.56 1.01
C GLN A 223 -17.44 -8.42 1.57
N ASN A 224 -17.19 -7.43 0.73
CA ASN A 224 -16.49 -6.20 1.10
C ASN A 224 -17.44 -5.20 1.77
N LYS A 225 -16.95 -4.51 2.80
CA LYS A 225 -17.63 -3.31 3.31
C LYS A 225 -17.34 -2.14 2.38
N VAL A 226 -18.25 -1.16 2.32
CA VAL A 226 -18.07 0.09 1.53
C VAL A 226 -16.76 0.82 1.84
N THR A 227 -16.26 0.68 3.07
CA THR A 227 -15.02 1.32 3.50
C THR A 227 -13.76 0.51 3.21
N ASP A 228 -13.87 -0.71 2.69
CA ASP A 228 -12.72 -1.58 2.46
C ASP A 228 -11.86 -1.14 1.28
N GLY A 229 -10.68 -1.76 1.19
CA GLY A 229 -9.75 -1.53 0.09
C GLY A 229 -10.17 -2.26 -1.18
N PRO A 230 -9.39 -2.14 -2.26
CA PRO A 230 -9.75 -2.59 -3.60
C PRO A 230 -9.75 -4.11 -3.82
N ALA A 231 -9.38 -4.91 -2.81
CA ALA A 231 -9.18 -6.33 -3.00
C ALA A 231 -10.53 -7.06 -3.10
N LEU A 232 -10.73 -7.86 -4.14
CA LEU A 232 -11.79 -8.86 -4.17
C LEU A 232 -11.36 -10.00 -3.26
N ARG A 233 -12.14 -10.27 -2.21
CA ARG A 233 -11.80 -11.24 -1.16
C ARG A 233 -12.54 -12.53 -1.36
N PHE A 234 -11.83 -13.61 -1.11
CA PHE A 234 -12.29 -14.98 -1.21
C PHE A 234 -11.73 -15.78 -0.05
N LYS A 235 -12.32 -16.95 0.16
CA LYS A 235 -11.94 -17.87 1.21
C LYS A 235 -12.12 -19.31 0.73
N PHE A 236 -11.13 -20.16 0.99
CA PHE A 236 -11.30 -21.61 0.85
C PHE A 236 -12.16 -22.14 2.01
N PRO A 237 -12.96 -23.21 1.80
CA PRO A 237 -13.71 -23.85 2.86
C PRO A 237 -12.83 -24.14 4.09
N ASP A 238 -13.34 -23.84 5.28
CA ASP A 238 -12.70 -24.06 6.58
C ASP A 238 -11.33 -23.39 6.83
N ALA A 239 -10.82 -22.62 5.87
CA ALA A 239 -9.57 -21.91 6.02
C ALA A 239 -9.63 -20.89 7.18
N PRO A 240 -8.56 -20.71 7.98
CA PRO A 240 -8.51 -19.63 8.95
C PRO A 240 -8.31 -18.26 8.28
N GLY A 241 -7.66 -18.22 7.12
CA GLY A 241 -7.30 -17.01 6.39
C GLY A 241 -8.20 -16.67 5.20
N GLU A 242 -7.72 -15.76 4.36
CA GLU A 242 -8.39 -15.30 3.13
C GLU A 242 -7.40 -15.20 1.97
N VAL A 243 -7.91 -15.36 0.75
CA VAL A 243 -7.20 -15.01 -0.50
C VAL A 243 -7.87 -13.79 -1.11
N GLY A 244 -7.07 -12.81 -1.55
CA GLY A 244 -7.57 -11.61 -2.19
C GLY A 244 -6.84 -11.30 -3.50
N PHE A 245 -7.54 -10.61 -4.40
CA PHE A 245 -6.99 -10.19 -5.69
C PHE A 245 -7.11 -8.67 -5.84
N ILE A 246 -6.00 -8.03 -6.24
CA ILE A 246 -5.96 -6.61 -6.60
C ILE A 246 -5.69 -6.51 -8.10
N SER A 247 -6.77 -6.43 -8.86
CA SER A 247 -6.78 -6.50 -10.33
C SER A 247 -6.64 -5.12 -10.97
N ALA A 248 -5.46 -4.50 -10.86
CA ALA A 248 -5.25 -3.15 -11.38
C ALA A 248 -5.23 -3.07 -12.92
N ILE A 249 -5.06 -4.18 -13.63
CA ILE A 249 -5.00 -4.23 -15.10
C ILE A 249 -6.24 -4.91 -15.67
N SER A 250 -6.55 -6.13 -15.22
CA SER A 250 -7.62 -6.93 -15.85
C SER A 250 -9.03 -6.47 -15.48
N HIS A 251 -9.24 -5.98 -14.25
CA HIS A 251 -10.56 -5.61 -13.73
C HIS A 251 -10.44 -4.44 -12.74
N HIS A 252 -10.32 -3.22 -13.25
CA HIS A 252 -10.06 -2.07 -12.40
C HIS A 252 -11.20 -1.80 -11.39
N PHE A 253 -10.82 -1.44 -10.16
CA PHE A 253 -11.71 -1.12 -9.04
C PHE A 253 -11.94 0.40 -8.89
N CYS A 254 -11.74 1.17 -9.96
CA CYS A 254 -11.78 2.63 -9.89
C CYS A 254 -13.15 3.18 -9.45
N HIS A 255 -14.24 2.53 -9.86
CA HIS A 255 -15.62 2.93 -9.51
C HIS A 255 -15.90 2.91 -8.00
N THR A 256 -15.17 2.11 -7.21
CA THR A 256 -15.28 2.05 -5.74
C THR A 256 -14.06 2.66 -5.02
N CYS A 257 -13.15 3.30 -5.75
CA CYS A 257 -11.89 3.78 -5.17
C CYS A 257 -12.13 5.01 -4.26
N ASN A 258 -11.93 4.81 -2.96
CA ASN A 258 -12.10 5.79 -1.88
C ASN A 258 -10.77 6.43 -1.41
N ARG A 259 -9.69 6.31 -2.22
CA ARG A 259 -8.32 6.62 -1.79
C ARG A 259 -7.79 7.96 -2.28
N LEU A 260 -7.07 8.64 -1.38
CA LEU A 260 -6.08 9.67 -1.67
C LEU A 260 -4.70 9.23 -1.17
N ARG A 261 -3.64 9.83 -1.70
CA ARG A 261 -2.25 9.53 -1.31
C ARG A 261 -1.48 10.80 -1.02
N LEU A 262 -0.85 10.87 0.14
CA LEU A 262 0.11 11.91 0.50
C LEU A 262 1.52 11.34 0.28
N THR A 263 2.29 11.96 -0.61
CA THR A 263 3.70 11.59 -0.84
C THR A 263 4.59 12.09 0.31
N ALA A 264 5.82 11.57 0.39
CA ALA A 264 6.79 12.04 1.39
C ALA A 264 7.20 13.50 1.18
N SER A 265 7.14 13.99 -0.07
CA SER A 265 7.39 15.39 -0.44
C SER A 265 6.20 16.33 -0.19
N GLY A 266 5.08 15.81 0.31
CA GLY A 266 3.88 16.56 0.66
C GLY A 266 2.97 16.91 -0.51
N GLN A 267 2.96 16.05 -1.53
CA GLN A 267 2.03 16.14 -2.64
C GLN A 267 0.82 15.22 -2.41
N LEU A 268 -0.38 15.74 -2.58
CA LEU A 268 -1.63 14.99 -2.53
C LEU A 268 -1.98 14.48 -3.92
N ARG A 269 -2.05 13.15 -4.07
CA ARG A 269 -2.37 12.47 -5.33
C ARG A 269 -3.77 11.85 -5.25
N PRO A 270 -4.67 12.16 -6.21
CA PRO A 270 -5.98 11.52 -6.31
C PRO A 270 -5.91 10.06 -6.77
N CYS A 271 -4.84 9.69 -7.48
CA CYS A 271 -4.63 8.37 -8.04
C CYS A 271 -3.16 7.94 -7.89
N LEU A 272 -2.94 6.62 -7.70
CA LEU A 272 -1.60 6.04 -7.81
C LEU A 272 -1.09 6.10 -9.26
N LEU A 273 -2.01 5.95 -10.21
CA LEU A 273 -1.74 5.67 -11.61
C LEU A 273 -1.93 6.91 -12.50
N ALA A 274 -1.81 8.11 -11.94
CA ALA A 274 -1.84 9.36 -12.67
C ALA A 274 -0.88 10.36 -12.01
N ASP A 275 -0.20 11.19 -12.80
CA ASP A 275 0.81 12.13 -12.33
C ASP A 275 0.27 13.41 -11.71
N THR A 276 -1.05 13.61 -11.75
CA THR A 276 -1.72 14.73 -11.10
C THR A 276 -1.43 14.72 -9.60
N GLN A 277 -0.86 15.81 -9.10
CA GLN A 277 -0.60 16.02 -7.67
C GLN A 277 -0.90 17.47 -7.29
N PHE A 278 -1.16 17.68 -6.00
CA PHE A 278 -1.50 18.97 -5.43
C PHE A 278 -0.59 19.24 -4.23
N ASP A 279 0.09 20.37 -4.22
CA ASP A 279 1.05 20.69 -3.17
C ASP A 279 0.34 21.06 -1.87
N LEU A 280 0.60 20.30 -0.80
CA LEU A 280 0.20 20.63 0.56
C LEU A 280 1.36 21.14 1.41
N LYS A 281 2.62 20.89 1.01
CA LYS A 281 3.80 21.23 1.82
C LYS A 281 4.03 22.73 1.82
N GLU A 282 4.08 23.34 0.65
CA GLU A 282 4.42 24.75 0.54
C GLU A 282 3.36 25.65 1.21
N PRO A 283 2.04 25.51 0.93
CA PRO A 283 1.03 26.30 1.62
C PRO A 283 1.05 26.08 3.15
N LEU A 284 1.28 24.84 3.59
CA LEU A 284 1.37 24.54 5.02
C LEU A 284 2.54 25.28 5.69
N ARG A 285 3.70 25.32 5.05
CA ARG A 285 4.90 26.02 5.55
C ARG A 285 4.79 27.54 5.48
N GLN A 286 4.01 28.05 4.54
CA GLN A 286 3.66 29.48 4.45
C GLN A 286 2.62 29.90 5.50
N GLY A 287 2.11 28.98 6.32
CA GLY A 287 1.20 29.30 7.42
C GLY A 287 -0.28 29.39 7.02
N TYR A 288 -0.68 28.78 5.91
CA TYR A 288 -2.08 28.72 5.48
C TYR A 288 -2.96 28.15 6.58
N LEU A 289 -4.21 28.61 6.68
CA LEU A 289 -5.17 28.10 7.67
C LEU A 289 -5.66 26.70 7.26
N ASP A 290 -6.19 25.96 8.23
CA ASP A 290 -6.71 24.61 8.00
C ASP A 290 -7.83 24.57 6.95
N ARG A 291 -8.65 25.63 6.87
CA ARG A 291 -9.69 25.79 5.85
C ARG A 291 -9.11 25.92 4.43
N ASP A 292 -7.99 26.63 4.28
CA ASP A 292 -7.38 26.87 2.97
C ASP A 292 -6.67 25.59 2.47
N LEU A 293 -6.08 24.84 3.41
CA LEU A 293 -5.54 23.51 3.12
C LEU A 293 -6.64 22.49 2.78
N ALA A 294 -7.84 22.62 3.35
CA ALA A 294 -8.99 21.78 3.01
C ALA A 294 -9.45 21.96 1.56
N GLU A 295 -9.37 23.18 1.02
CA GLU A 295 -9.68 23.44 -0.40
C GLU A 295 -8.77 22.65 -1.36
N ILE A 296 -7.52 22.40 -0.95
CA ILE A 296 -6.58 21.57 -1.74
C ILE A 296 -7.06 20.11 -1.78
N PHE A 297 -7.67 19.60 -0.71
CA PHE A 297 -8.30 18.27 -0.72
C PHE A 297 -9.49 18.21 -1.67
N PHE A 298 -10.37 19.21 -1.66
CA PHE A 298 -11.53 19.26 -2.57
C PHE A 298 -11.08 19.37 -4.03
N LYS A 299 -10.09 20.22 -4.30
CA LYS A 299 -9.47 20.31 -5.64
C LYS A 299 -8.91 18.95 -6.07
N ALA A 300 -8.16 18.28 -5.21
CA ALA A 300 -7.64 16.94 -5.51
C ALA A 300 -8.75 15.91 -5.78
N ALA A 301 -9.82 15.93 -4.98
CA ALA A 301 -10.99 15.07 -5.19
C ALA A 301 -11.64 15.33 -6.56
N GLY A 302 -11.81 16.59 -6.96
CA GLY A 302 -12.38 16.98 -8.24
C GLY A 302 -11.60 16.48 -9.47
N PHE A 303 -10.27 16.31 -9.34
CA PHE A 303 -9.40 15.79 -10.39
C PHE A 303 -9.26 14.26 -10.39
N LYS A 304 -9.97 13.55 -9.51
CA LYS A 304 -9.93 12.10 -9.47
C LYS A 304 -10.67 11.51 -10.67
N GLN A 305 -9.91 10.97 -11.63
CA GLN A 305 -10.46 10.37 -12.85
C GLN A 305 -11.43 9.21 -12.57
N ARG A 306 -12.35 8.96 -13.52
CA ARG A 306 -13.28 7.82 -13.48
C ARG A 306 -12.53 6.50 -13.37
N GLU A 307 -11.53 6.33 -14.22
CA GLU A 307 -10.67 5.15 -14.34
C GLU A 307 -9.28 5.54 -14.84
N HIS A 308 -8.30 4.66 -14.66
CA HIS A 308 -6.95 4.83 -15.19
C HIS A 308 -6.82 4.13 -16.55
N HIS A 309 -5.88 4.57 -17.37
CA HIS A 309 -5.70 4.08 -18.74
C HIS A 309 -4.37 3.32 -18.89
N LEU A 310 -4.14 2.34 -18.00
CA LEU A 310 -2.97 1.45 -18.05
C LEU A 310 -3.12 0.36 -19.13
N ALA A 311 -4.35 -0.05 -19.45
CA ALA A 311 -4.64 -1.00 -20.52
C ALA A 311 -5.12 -0.22 -21.76
N GLY A 312 -4.32 -0.20 -22.83
CA GLY A 312 -4.66 0.48 -24.09
C GLY A 312 -3.46 0.60 -25.04
N ASN A 313 -3.72 0.94 -26.32
CA ASN A 313 -2.70 1.02 -27.39
C ASN A 313 -1.60 2.09 -27.18
N ARG A 314 -1.76 2.96 -26.17
CA ARG A 314 -0.73 3.87 -25.66
C ARG A 314 -0.83 3.92 -24.13
N PRO A 315 -0.17 3.00 -23.39
CA PRO A 315 -0.26 2.99 -21.95
C PRO A 315 0.27 4.31 -21.39
N SER A 316 -0.56 4.97 -20.58
CA SER A 316 -0.12 6.16 -19.83
C SER A 316 1.00 5.75 -18.86
N LYS A 317 2.22 6.27 -19.08
CA LYS A 317 3.34 6.08 -18.15
C LYS A 317 3.16 7.04 -16.98
N VAL A 318 3.20 6.50 -15.77
CA VAL A 318 3.21 7.30 -14.54
C VAL A 318 4.65 7.74 -14.29
N ALA A 319 4.92 9.04 -14.39
CA ALA A 319 6.21 9.64 -14.09
C ALA A 319 6.47 9.62 -12.58
N GLY A 320 7.25 8.63 -12.13
CA GLY A 320 7.69 8.55 -10.74
C GLY A 320 8.12 7.14 -10.34
N GLN A 321 8.88 7.05 -9.25
CA GLN A 321 9.24 5.77 -8.66
C GLN A 321 8.17 5.33 -7.65
N MET A 322 7.82 4.03 -7.65
CA MET A 322 6.80 3.47 -6.74
C MET A 322 7.10 3.76 -5.26
N SER A 323 8.39 3.73 -4.88
CA SER A 323 8.86 4.06 -3.53
C SER A 323 8.59 5.51 -3.12
N ALA A 324 8.60 6.45 -4.06
CA ALA A 324 8.40 7.88 -3.79
C ALA A 324 6.92 8.26 -3.62
N ILE A 325 6.01 7.51 -4.25
CA ILE A 325 4.56 7.81 -4.28
C ILE A 325 3.75 6.94 -3.30
N GLY A 326 4.42 6.15 -2.47
CA GLY A 326 3.82 5.35 -1.40
C GLY A 326 2.99 4.18 -1.91
N GLY A 327 3.58 3.36 -2.79
CA GLY A 327 2.98 2.25 -3.55
C GLY A 327 1.94 1.38 -2.87
#